data_AF-A0AAV2QSD4-F1
#
_entry.id   AF-A0AAV2QSD4-F1
#
_cell.length_a   1.000
_cell.length_b   1.000
_cell.length_c   1.000
_cell.angle_alpha   90.00
_cell.angle_beta   90.00
_cell.angle_gamma   90.00
#
_symmetry.space_group_name_H-M   'P 1'
#
loop_
_entity.id
_entity.type
_entity.pdbx_description
1 polymer ?
#
loop_
_entity_poly.entity_id
_entity_poly.type
_entity_poly.pdbx_seq_one_letter_code
_entity_poly.pdbx_strand_id
1 'polypeptide(L)'
;ITNNMWNNTIYCSLTGNISIDDNGDRKADYSLLDMDPLTGYFKVVATYYGQNESLVFNDEVSWPGGSPPKDRPPCDFDGSLCPEPKGNISVHENIFVIFCCCYYRT
;
A
#
# COMPACT_ATOMS: atom_id res chain seq x y z
N ILE A 1 12.21 24.06 18.61
CA ILE A 1 13.56 23.92 18.03
C ILE A 1 14.04 25.33 17.69
N THR A 2 15.27 25.71 18.05
CA THR A 2 15.84 27.03 17.70
C THR A 2 16.59 26.95 16.38
N ASN A 3 16.68 28.06 15.64
CA ASN A 3 17.40 28.13 14.36
C ASN A 3 18.89 27.73 14.49
N ASN A 4 19.48 27.88 15.67
CA ASN A 4 20.86 27.48 15.95
C ASN A 4 21.07 25.95 15.89
N MET A 5 19.99 25.16 15.90
CA MET A 5 20.05 23.70 15.81
C MET A 5 19.74 23.17 14.40
N TRP A 6 19.30 24.02 13.48
CA TRP A 6 18.98 23.62 12.11
C TRP A 6 20.26 23.32 11.34
N ASN A 7 20.18 22.42 10.36
CA ASN A 7 21.34 21.95 9.57
C ASN A 7 22.52 21.49 10.43
N ASN A 8 22.23 20.82 11.54
CA ASN A 8 23.24 20.36 12.49
C ASN A 8 22.93 18.96 13.00
N THR A 9 23.97 18.28 13.49
CA THR A 9 23.85 16.98 14.15
C THR A 9 24.23 17.11 15.64
N ILE A 10 23.33 16.68 16.51
CA ILE A 10 23.55 16.58 17.95
C ILE A 10 24.05 15.17 18.25
N TYR A 11 25.28 15.06 18.77
CA TYR A 11 25.94 13.81 19.09
C TYR A 11 25.67 13.36 20.54
N CYS A 12 25.93 12.08 20.83
CA CYS A 12 25.89 11.52 22.18
C CYS A 12 24.56 11.69 22.92
N SER A 13 23.43 11.71 22.20
CA SER A 13 22.10 11.74 22.82
C SER A 13 21.63 10.32 23.18
N LEU A 14 20.68 10.20 24.12
CA LEU A 14 20.13 8.92 24.57
C LEU A 14 19.55 8.07 23.43
N THR A 15 18.99 8.72 22.41
CA THR A 15 18.35 8.09 21.25
C THR A 15 19.30 7.91 20.06
N GLY A 16 20.61 8.09 20.26
CA GLY A 16 21.60 8.12 19.18
C GLY A 16 21.86 9.53 18.65
N ASN A 17 22.50 9.64 17.49
CA ASN A 17 22.76 10.93 16.85
C ASN A 17 21.46 11.52 16.29
N ILE A 18 21.21 12.80 16.54
CA ILE A 18 20.00 13.49 16.06
C ILE A 18 20.43 14.50 14.99
N SER A 19 20.00 14.28 13.75
CA SER A 19 20.23 15.23 12.64
C SER A 19 18.98 16.05 12.37
N ILE A 20 19.13 17.36 12.23
CA ILE A 20 18.06 18.31 11.94
C ILE A 20 18.35 18.97 10.59
N ASP A 21 17.36 19.02 9.70
CA ASP A 21 17.49 19.62 8.38
C ASP A 21 17.39 21.15 8.40
N ASP A 22 17.42 21.75 7.21
CA ASP A 22 17.33 23.20 7.01
C ASP A 22 15.94 23.78 7.32
N ASN A 23 14.91 22.94 7.40
CA ASN A 23 13.55 23.33 7.77
C ASN A 23 13.29 23.18 9.29
N GLY A 24 14.27 22.66 10.03
CA GLY A 24 14.16 22.39 11.45
C GLY A 24 13.51 21.05 11.79
N ASP A 25 13.36 20.17 10.80
CA ASP A 25 12.78 18.84 10.99
C ASP A 25 13.86 17.80 11.29
N ARG A 26 13.52 16.81 12.11
CA ARG A 26 14.44 15.71 12.43
C ARG A 26 14.49 14.72 11.26
N LYS A 27 15.70 14.39 10.81
CA LYS A 27 15.93 13.22 9.96
C LYS A 27 15.80 11.95 10.81
N ALA A 28 14.73 11.19 10.58
CA ALA A 28 14.38 10.02 11.37
C ALA A 28 14.89 8.72 10.73
N ASP A 29 15.33 7.79 11.58
CA ASP A 29 15.67 6.43 11.19
C ASP A 29 14.44 5.53 11.39
N TYR A 30 14.27 4.54 10.52
CA TYR A 30 13.14 3.61 10.55
C TYR A 30 13.63 2.16 10.43
N SER A 31 12.97 1.24 11.12
CA SER A 31 13.20 -0.20 10.97
C SER A 31 12.01 -0.86 10.28
N LEU A 32 12.28 -1.63 9.24
CA LEU A 32 11.31 -2.55 8.65
C LEU A 32 11.38 -3.87 9.41
N LEU A 33 10.26 -4.24 10.02
CA LEU A 33 10.11 -5.53 10.69
C LEU A 33 9.31 -6.46 9.81
N ASP A 34 9.75 -7.71 9.76
CA ASP A 34 9.04 -8.79 9.07
C ASP A 34 8.91 -10.00 10.00
N MET A 35 7.86 -10.80 9.78
CA MET A 35 7.57 -11.97 10.57
C MET A 35 8.36 -13.16 10.05
N ASP A 36 9.11 -13.82 10.92
CA ASP A 36 9.70 -15.12 10.61
C ASP A 36 8.58 -16.18 10.46
N PRO A 37 8.42 -16.81 9.27
CA PRO A 37 7.34 -17.75 9.02
C PRO A 37 7.47 -19.06 9.83
N LEU A 38 8.65 -19.39 10.35
CA LEU A 38 8.88 -20.60 11.14
C LEU A 38 8.53 -20.38 12.62
N THR A 39 8.91 -19.23 13.17
CA THR A 39 8.77 -18.95 14.60
C THR A 39 7.59 -18.05 14.94
N GLY A 40 7.08 -17.28 13.98
CA GLY A 40 6.02 -16.28 14.16
C GLY A 40 6.45 -14.98 14.83
N TYR A 41 7.74 -14.83 15.14
CA TYR A 41 8.28 -13.61 15.75
C TYR A 41 8.70 -12.58 14.71
N PHE A 42 8.58 -11.31 15.06
CA PHE A 42 9.06 -10.22 14.22
C PHE A 42 10.56 -9.99 14.41
N LYS A 43 11.27 -9.78 13.31
CA LYS A 43 12.68 -9.41 13.27
C LYS A 43 12.88 -8.19 12.38
N VAL A 44 13.92 -7.40 12.65
CA VAL A 44 14.32 -6.28 11.78
C VAL A 44 15.01 -6.84 10.54
N VAL A 45 14.41 -6.63 9.37
CA VAL A 45 14.96 -7.10 8.08
C VAL A 45 15.65 -5.97 7.30
N ALA A 46 15.28 -4.72 7.57
CA ALA A 46 15.98 -3.56 7.02
C ALA A 46 15.93 -2.35 7.96
N THR A 47 16.93 -1.48 7.84
CA THR A 47 16.99 -0.20 8.54
C THR A 47 17.20 0.90 7.51
N TYR A 48 16.33 1.91 7.55
CA TYR A 48 16.51 3.16 6.83
C TYR A 48 17.16 4.19 7.74
N TYR A 49 18.28 4.76 7.31
CA TYR A 49 18.99 5.82 8.00
C TYR A 49 18.61 7.16 7.37
N GLY A 50 17.91 8.01 8.11
CA GLY A 50 17.40 9.28 7.60
C GLY A 50 18.50 10.28 7.29
N GLN A 51 19.60 10.27 8.04
CA GLN A 51 20.70 11.23 7.85
C GLN A 51 21.34 11.13 6.46
N ASN A 52 21.59 9.90 6.00
CA ASN A 52 22.28 9.59 4.75
C ASN A 52 21.34 9.02 3.66
N GLU A 53 20.04 8.97 3.95
CA GLU A 53 18.97 8.52 3.04
C GLU A 53 19.25 7.11 2.47
N SER A 54 19.78 6.22 3.31
CA SER A 54 20.19 4.88 2.90
C SER A 54 19.31 3.79 3.53
N LEU A 55 18.98 2.78 2.72
CA LEU A 55 18.28 1.57 3.16
C LEU A 55 19.27 0.40 3.19
N VAL A 56 19.46 -0.19 4.37
CA VAL A 56 20.34 -1.33 4.59
C VAL A 56 19.51 -2.55 4.94
N PHE A 57 19.67 -3.64 4.18
CA PHE A 57 19.02 -4.92 4.46
C PHE A 57 19.92 -5.77 5.36
N ASN A 58 19.36 -6.19 6.49
CA ASN A 58 20.02 -7.08 7.44
C ASN A 58 19.63 -8.54 7.20
N ASP A 59 18.50 -8.77 6.53
CA ASP A 59 17.94 -10.07 6.20
C ASP A 59 16.99 -9.94 5.00
N GLU A 60 16.51 -11.06 4.47
CA GLU A 60 15.52 -11.10 3.40
C GLU A 60 14.08 -10.94 3.94
N VAL A 61 13.22 -10.30 3.13
CA VAL A 61 11.78 -10.20 3.43
C VAL A 61 11.09 -11.51 3.02
N SER A 62 10.39 -12.11 3.96
CA SER A 62 9.68 -13.39 3.83
C SER A 62 8.31 -13.18 3.19
N TRP A 63 8.27 -13.29 1.86
CA TRP A 63 7.01 -13.25 1.13
C TRP A 63 6.33 -14.63 1.12
N PRO A 64 5.05 -14.76 1.52
CA PRO A 64 4.34 -16.04 1.48
C PRO A 64 4.29 -16.69 0.08
N GLY A 65 4.29 -15.88 -0.97
CA GLY A 65 4.35 -16.32 -2.37
C GLY A 65 5.75 -16.38 -2.97
N GLY A 66 6.80 -16.28 -2.15
CA GLY A 66 8.21 -16.26 -2.56
C GLY A 66 8.69 -14.94 -3.20
N SER A 67 7.80 -14.02 -3.54
CA SER A 67 8.14 -12.72 -4.11
C SER A 67 7.17 -11.62 -3.66
N PRO A 68 7.58 -10.34 -3.68
CA PRO A 68 6.69 -9.22 -3.41
C PRO A 68 5.46 -9.25 -4.33
N PRO A 69 4.24 -9.07 -3.80
CA PRO A 69 3.06 -8.94 -4.64
C PRO A 69 3.14 -7.67 -5.50
N LYS A 70 2.39 -7.65 -6.60
CA LYS A 70 2.23 -6.43 -7.40
C LYS A 70 1.53 -5.35 -6.57
N ASP A 71 1.95 -4.12 -6.77
CA ASP A 71 1.34 -2.92 -6.17
C ASP A 71 -0.12 -2.71 -6.62
N ARG A 72 -0.43 -3.17 -7.84
CA ARG A 72 -1.77 -3.12 -8.43
C ARG A 72 -2.22 -4.50 -8.90
N PRO A 73 -3.50 -4.88 -8.67
CA PRO A 73 -4.04 -6.11 -9.22
C PRO A 73 -4.04 -6.09 -10.77
N PRO A 74 -3.98 -7.25 -11.43
CA PRO A 74 -3.87 -7.34 -12.89
C PRO A 74 -4.97 -6.63 -13.68
N CYS A 75 -6.16 -6.48 -13.13
CA CYS A 75 -7.29 -5.81 -13.79
C CYS A 75 -7.82 -4.58 -13.05
N ASP A 76 -6.92 -3.89 -12.34
CA ASP A 76 -7.18 -2.72 -11.50
C ASP A 76 -8.10 -3.00 -10.30
N PHE A 77 -8.11 -2.09 -9.33
CA PHE A 77 -8.88 -2.23 -8.10
C PHE A 77 -10.39 -2.11 -8.34
N ASP A 78 -10.80 -1.35 -9.35
CA ASP A 78 -12.19 -1.13 -9.74
C ASP A 78 -12.68 -2.09 -10.83
N GLY A 79 -11.79 -2.93 -11.36
CA GLY A 79 -12.10 -3.86 -12.43
C GLY A 79 -12.19 -3.24 -13.82
N SER A 80 -11.82 -1.96 -13.98
CA SER A 80 -11.89 -1.24 -15.26
C SER A 80 -11.04 -1.86 -16.38
N LEU A 81 -10.00 -2.60 -16.00
CA LEU A 81 -9.12 -3.31 -16.93
C LEU A 81 -9.49 -4.79 -17.08
N CYS A 82 -10.55 -5.27 -16.42
CA CYS A 82 -10.92 -6.67 -16.53
C CYS A 82 -11.55 -6.90 -17.91
N PRO A 83 -11.26 -8.03 -18.57
CA PRO A 83 -11.93 -8.36 -19.82
C PRO A 83 -13.44 -8.35 -19.60
N GLU A 84 -14.19 -7.69 -20.48
CA GLU A 84 -15.64 -7.77 -20.42
C GLU A 84 -16.09 -9.23 -20.47
N PRO A 85 -17.14 -9.59 -19.71
CA PRO A 85 -17.64 -10.96 -19.71
C PRO A 85 -17.94 -11.38 -21.14
N LYS A 86 -17.24 -12.43 -21.62
CA LYS A 86 -17.48 -13.04 -22.92
C LYS A 86 -18.82 -13.79 -22.89
N GLY A 87 -19.90 -13.05 -23.03
CA GLY A 87 -21.23 -13.60 -23.16
C GLY A 87 -22.10 -12.57 -23.87
N ASN A 88 -22.49 -12.88 -25.11
CA ASN A 88 -23.60 -12.20 -25.75
C ASN A 88 -24.84 -12.46 -24.89
N ILE A 89 -25.11 -11.59 -23.93
CA ILE A 89 -26.43 -11.53 -23.31
C ILE A 89 -27.32 -10.92 -24.40
N SER A 90 -27.91 -11.79 -25.22
CA SER A 90 -29.15 -11.43 -25.91
C SER A 90 -30.13 -11.08 -24.80
N VAL A 91 -30.28 -9.78 -24.55
CA VAL A 91 -31.47 -9.24 -23.92
C VAL A 91 -32.62 -9.57 -24.87
N HIS A 92 -33.19 -10.77 -24.70
CA HIS A 92 -34.48 -11.09 -25.28
C HIS A 92 -35.45 -10.19 -24.52
N GLU A 93 -35.72 -9.01 -25.09
CA GLU A 93 -36.79 -8.13 -24.63
C GLU A 93 -38.08 -8.93 -24.69
N ASN A 94 -38.49 -9.47 -23.54
CA ASN A 94 -39.86 -9.91 -23.32
C ASN A 94 -40.70 -8.62 -23.25
N ILE A 95 -41.01 -8.04 -24.42
CA ILE A 95 -42.13 -7.13 -24.58
C ILE A 95 -43.38 -7.99 -24.32
N PHE A 96 -43.73 -8.14 -23.04
CA PHE A 96 -45.06 -8.55 -22.64
C PHE A 96 -45.98 -7.38 -23.00
N VAL A 97 -46.56 -7.49 -24.19
CA VAL A 97 -47.67 -6.65 -24.64
C VAL A 97 -48.80 -6.82 -23.62
N ILE A 98 -48.87 -5.93 -22.62
CA ILE A 98 -50.07 -5.73 -21.80
C ILE A 98 -51.08 -4.96 -22.66
N PHE A 99 -51.54 -5.59 -23.73
CA PHE A 99 -52.84 -5.28 -24.33
C PHE A 99 -53.82 -6.34 -23.82
N CYS A 100 -55.03 -5.91 -23.50
CA CYS A 100 -56.18 -6.76 -23.19
C CYS A 100 -56.45 -7.15 -21.72
N CYS A 101 -56.16 -6.28 -20.75
CA CYS A 101 -56.87 -6.32 -19.46
C CYS A 101 -57.62 -5.01 -19.08
N CYS A 102 -57.37 -3.90 -19.77
CA CYS A 102 -58.02 -2.61 -19.45
C CYS A 102 -59.15 -2.19 -20.39
N TYR A 103 -59.44 -2.92 -21.48
CA TYR A 103 -60.42 -2.45 -22.49
C TYR A 103 -61.80 -3.12 -22.47
N TYR A 104 -62.05 -4.11 -21.61
CA TYR A 104 -63.39 -4.68 -21.45
C TYR A 104 -63.79 -4.83 -19.97
N ARG A 105 -63.81 -3.71 -19.24
CA ARG A 105 -64.61 -3.60 -18.02
C ARG A 105 -65.22 -2.21 -17.91
N THR A 106 -66.30 -2.01 -18.67
CA THR A 106 -67.63 -1.43 -18.33
C THR A 106 -68.31 -1.00 -19.62
#